data_AF-A0A537YSF2-F1
#
_entry.id   AF-A0A537YSF2-F1
#
_cell.length_a   1.000
_cell.length_b   1.000
_cell.length_c   1.000
_cell.angle_alpha   90.00
_cell.angle_beta   90.00
_cell.angle_gamma   90.00
#
_symmetry.space_group_name_H-M   'P 1'
#
loop_
_entity.id
_entity.type
_entity.pdbx_description
1 polymer ?
#
loop_
_entity_poly.entity_id
_entity_poly.type
_entity_poly.pdbx_seq_one_letter_code
_entity_poly.pdbx_strand_id
1 'polypeptide(L)'
;IPNYWTYAKDFVLQDHMFEPAASWSLPAHLFAVSGWSARCADHRASSCVNAREHPSGDFGARARLLGLNAPRARPIYAWTDVTYLLHRSGVSWGYYVDPGTEPDCENDAAVSCAPVPQSAPTPGVWNPLPYFDTVHADGQLANVQSIDRFYAAAATGTLPAVSWVVPSDAVSEHPPSPISAGQSYVTGLVNAVMRSPDWNSTAIFLTWDDFGGFYDHVVPPKVDVNGYGLRVPGIVISPYAKAGYVDHQTLSFDAYLKFIEDDFLHSQRLDPATDGRPDPRPTVREDVKILGNLAADFDFDQRPRPAVILPVHPATTLTPSIPRARQLVASAR
;
A
#
# COMPACT_ATOMS: atom_id res chain seq x y z
N ILE A 1 7.81 -6.94 17.48
CA ILE A 1 7.04 -5.76 17.01
C ILE A 1 6.28 -5.04 18.15
N PRO A 2 6.98 -4.49 19.17
CA PRO A 2 6.31 -3.83 20.30
C PRO A 2 5.40 -2.65 19.95
N ASN A 3 5.78 -1.82 18.97
CA ASN A 3 4.99 -0.62 18.64
C ASN A 3 3.71 -0.99 17.89
N TYR A 4 3.74 -1.97 16.98
CA TYR A 4 2.52 -2.47 16.34
C TYR A 4 1.53 -3.06 17.35
N TRP A 5 2.02 -3.82 18.34
CA TRP A 5 1.18 -4.29 19.44
C TRP A 5 0.62 -3.16 20.29
N THR A 6 1.37 -2.08 20.47
CA THR A 6 0.89 -0.90 21.20
C THR A 6 -0.22 -0.21 20.41
N TYR A 7 -0.06 -0.01 19.10
CA TYR A 7 -1.12 0.54 18.24
C TYR A 7 -2.37 -0.34 18.23
N ALA A 8 -2.23 -1.66 18.07
CA ALA A 8 -3.34 -2.60 18.10
C ALA A 8 -4.09 -2.59 19.45
N LYS A 9 -3.36 -2.46 20.57
CA LYS A 9 -3.95 -2.40 21.91
C LYS A 9 -4.66 -1.08 22.19
N ASP A 10 -4.14 0.02 21.67
CA ASP A 10 -4.65 1.36 21.97
C ASP A 10 -5.72 1.80 20.95
N PHE A 11 -5.72 1.26 19.73
CA PHE A 11 -6.65 1.62 18.66
C PHE A 11 -7.38 0.38 18.12
N VAL A 12 -7.45 0.21 16.81
CA VAL A 12 -8.18 -0.91 16.17
C VAL A 12 -7.21 -1.83 15.47
N LEU A 13 -7.33 -3.14 15.77
CA LEU A 13 -6.72 -4.22 15.01
C LEU A 13 -7.77 -4.85 14.11
N GLN A 14 -7.48 -4.99 12.82
CA GLN A 14 -8.33 -5.68 11.85
C GLN A 14 -7.78 -7.09 11.67
N ASP A 15 -8.48 -8.09 12.20
CA ASP A 15 -8.01 -9.48 12.15
C ASP A 15 -8.53 -10.26 10.92
N HIS A 16 -9.36 -9.62 10.10
CA HIS A 16 -9.87 -10.15 8.83
C HIS A 16 -9.60 -9.18 7.67
N MET A 17 -8.42 -8.53 7.67
CA MET A 17 -7.89 -7.81 6.51
C MET A 17 -7.17 -8.80 5.57
N PHE A 18 -7.55 -8.80 4.30
CA PHE A 18 -7.00 -9.68 3.27
C PHE A 18 -6.31 -8.89 2.17
N GLU A 19 -5.22 -9.44 1.64
CA GLU A 19 -4.65 -9.01 0.36
C GLU A 19 -5.76 -8.99 -0.71
N PRO A 20 -5.82 -7.98 -1.60
CA PRO A 20 -6.93 -7.85 -2.53
C PRO A 20 -6.97 -8.93 -3.62
N ALA A 21 -5.91 -9.68 -3.85
CA ALA A 21 -5.95 -10.89 -4.68
C ALA A 21 -4.88 -11.84 -4.15
N ALA A 22 -5.00 -13.16 -4.26
CA ALA A 22 -3.90 -14.05 -3.84
C ALA A 22 -2.72 -13.93 -4.83
N SER A 23 -1.83 -12.97 -4.63
CA SER A 23 -0.83 -12.61 -5.63
C SER A 23 0.43 -12.06 -4.96
N TRP A 24 1.01 -11.01 -5.53
CA TRP A 24 2.23 -10.34 -5.09
C TRP A 24 2.01 -8.84 -5.06
N SER A 25 3.02 -8.09 -4.62
CA SER A 25 2.96 -6.64 -4.38
C SER A 25 2.33 -5.79 -5.47
N LEU A 26 2.70 -5.94 -6.74
CA LEU A 26 2.21 -5.04 -7.80
C LEU A 26 0.66 -5.07 -7.90
N PRO A 27 0.01 -6.25 -8.01
CA PRO A 27 -1.44 -6.35 -7.90
C PRO A 27 -2.02 -5.66 -6.67
N ALA A 28 -1.46 -5.86 -5.48
CA ALA A 28 -1.94 -5.22 -4.26
C ALA A 28 -1.87 -3.69 -4.35
N HIS A 29 -0.76 -3.15 -4.83
CA HIS A 29 -0.59 -1.72 -5.08
C HIS A 29 -1.55 -1.17 -6.16
N LEU A 30 -1.85 -1.93 -7.22
CA LEU A 30 -2.84 -1.54 -8.22
C LEU A 30 -4.26 -1.52 -7.64
N PHE A 31 -4.63 -2.52 -6.85
CA PHE A 31 -5.90 -2.52 -6.12
C PHE A 31 -5.99 -1.34 -5.15
N ALA A 32 -4.92 -1.01 -4.42
CA ALA A 32 -4.90 0.11 -3.48
C ALA A 32 -5.24 1.48 -4.10
N VAL A 33 -5.00 1.64 -5.41
CA VAL A 33 -5.21 2.92 -6.11
C VAL A 33 -6.30 2.86 -7.18
N SER A 34 -6.82 1.69 -7.52
CA SER A 34 -7.76 1.56 -8.65
C SER A 34 -8.82 0.46 -8.53
N GLY A 35 -8.85 -0.29 -7.43
CA GLY A 35 -9.82 -1.36 -7.20
C GLY A 35 -9.70 -2.52 -8.21
N TRP A 36 -8.65 -2.53 -9.04
CA TRP A 36 -8.46 -3.51 -10.09
C TRP A 36 -6.99 -3.69 -10.49
N SER A 37 -6.58 -4.94 -10.71
CA SER A 37 -5.30 -5.26 -11.35
C SER A 37 -5.54 -5.77 -12.78
N ALA A 38 -4.97 -5.05 -13.75
CA ALA A 38 -5.21 -5.28 -15.17
C ALA A 38 -3.95 -5.03 -16.02
N ARG A 39 -4.04 -5.42 -17.29
CA ARG A 39 -3.09 -5.06 -18.34
C ARG A 39 -3.85 -4.62 -19.59
N CYS A 40 -3.36 -3.61 -20.29
CA CYS A 40 -4.01 -3.10 -21.51
C CYS A 40 -3.13 -3.34 -22.73
N ALA A 41 -3.77 -3.64 -23.87
CA ALA A 41 -3.07 -3.82 -25.14
C ALA A 41 -2.69 -2.48 -25.79
N ASP A 42 -3.46 -1.42 -25.50
CA ASP A 42 -3.23 -0.06 -25.93
C ASP A 42 -3.85 0.95 -24.94
N HIS A 43 -3.71 2.26 -25.22
CA HIS A 43 -4.20 3.36 -24.36
C HIS A 43 -5.74 3.53 -24.35
N ARG A 44 -6.51 2.58 -24.89
CA ARG A 44 -7.97 2.54 -24.71
C ARG A 44 -8.28 1.65 -23.51
N ALA A 45 -9.01 2.19 -22.55
CA ALA A 45 -9.47 1.46 -21.35
C ALA A 45 -10.25 0.17 -21.69
N SER A 46 -10.98 0.17 -22.81
CA SER A 46 -11.69 -1.01 -23.33
C SER A 46 -10.77 -2.17 -23.74
N SER A 47 -9.47 -1.93 -23.93
CA SER A 47 -8.48 -2.96 -24.27
C SER A 47 -7.91 -3.69 -23.05
N CYS A 48 -8.22 -3.19 -21.85
CA CYS A 48 -7.71 -3.74 -20.61
C CYS A 48 -8.33 -5.11 -20.33
N VAL A 49 -7.56 -6.00 -19.73
CA VAL A 49 -8.02 -7.32 -19.30
C VAL A 49 -7.50 -7.58 -17.90
N ASN A 50 -8.32 -8.27 -17.11
CA ASN A 50 -7.99 -8.65 -15.75
C ASN A 50 -6.66 -9.42 -15.71
N ALA A 51 -5.71 -9.01 -14.87
CA ALA A 51 -4.36 -9.56 -14.84
C ALA A 51 -3.77 -9.53 -13.43
N ARG A 52 -4.10 -10.55 -12.63
CA ARG A 52 -3.55 -10.73 -11.28
C ARG A 52 -2.06 -11.12 -11.27
N GLU A 53 -1.60 -12.03 -12.12
CA GLU A 53 -0.20 -12.49 -12.05
C GLU A 53 0.76 -11.58 -12.81
N HIS A 54 0.35 -11.11 -13.98
CA HIS A 54 1.24 -10.36 -14.90
C HIS A 54 0.61 -9.04 -15.38
N PRO A 55 0.21 -8.12 -14.48
CA PRO A 55 -0.37 -6.83 -14.87
C PRO A 55 0.61 -5.94 -15.65
N SER A 56 1.91 -6.12 -15.42
CA SER A 56 2.97 -5.43 -16.14
C SER A 56 3.42 -6.12 -17.43
N GLY A 57 2.85 -7.27 -17.77
CA GLY A 57 3.43 -8.19 -18.75
C GLY A 57 4.72 -8.80 -18.19
N ASP A 58 5.87 -8.52 -18.81
CA ASP A 58 7.17 -8.92 -18.31
C ASP A 58 8.06 -7.71 -17.95
N PHE A 59 7.55 -6.48 -17.94
CA PHE A 59 8.35 -5.23 -17.87
C PHE A 59 9.55 -5.20 -18.87
N GLY A 60 9.49 -5.98 -19.95
CA GLY A 60 10.61 -6.19 -20.90
C GLY A 60 11.67 -7.21 -20.43
N ALA A 61 11.43 -7.98 -19.37
CA ALA A 61 12.36 -8.95 -18.80
C ALA A 61 12.73 -10.09 -19.77
N ARG A 62 11.81 -10.61 -20.60
CA ARG A 62 12.16 -11.62 -21.60
C ARG A 62 13.02 -11.04 -22.71
N ALA A 63 12.76 -9.80 -23.13
CA ALA A 63 13.58 -9.13 -24.13
C ALA A 63 15.02 -8.92 -23.62
N ARG A 64 15.18 -8.57 -22.34
CA ARG A 64 16.49 -8.47 -21.68
C ARG A 64 17.18 -9.84 -21.51
N LEU A 65 16.44 -10.88 -21.13
CA LEU A 65 16.94 -12.26 -21.01
C LEU A 65 17.48 -12.77 -22.36
N LEU A 66 16.89 -12.35 -23.46
CA LEU A 66 17.32 -12.68 -24.82
C LEU A 66 18.45 -11.77 -25.35
N GLY A 67 19.02 -10.89 -24.52
CA GLY A 67 20.10 -9.98 -24.91
C GLY A 67 19.68 -8.92 -25.93
N LEU A 68 18.38 -8.67 -26.09
CA LEU A 68 17.88 -7.60 -26.94
C LEU A 68 17.98 -6.28 -26.17
N ASN A 69 18.58 -5.26 -26.80
CA ASN A 69 18.49 -3.87 -26.34
C ASN A 69 17.05 -3.37 -26.51
N ALA A 70 16.15 -3.83 -25.64
CA ALA A 70 14.79 -3.33 -25.55
C ALA A 70 14.73 -2.29 -24.41
N PRO A 71 14.18 -1.08 -24.65
CA PRO A 71 13.79 -0.21 -23.56
C PRO A 71 12.87 -0.98 -22.61
N ARG A 72 12.87 -0.65 -21.31
CA ARG A 72 11.83 -1.15 -20.37
C ARG A 72 10.48 -0.97 -21.04
N ALA A 73 9.81 -2.06 -21.38
CA ALA A 73 8.44 -1.99 -21.88
C ALA A 73 7.61 -1.46 -20.73
N ARG A 74 7.16 -0.21 -20.85
CA ARG A 74 6.32 0.42 -19.83
C ARG A 74 4.94 -0.20 -19.93
N PRO A 75 4.35 -0.65 -18.83
CA PRO A 75 2.97 -1.10 -18.87
C PRO A 75 2.05 0.06 -19.24
N ILE A 76 0.94 -0.27 -19.89
CA ILE A 76 -0.11 0.68 -20.23
C ILE A 76 -1.25 0.46 -19.24
N TYR A 77 -1.45 1.42 -18.33
CA TYR A 77 -2.57 1.41 -17.38
C TYR A 77 -3.61 2.44 -17.82
N ALA A 78 -4.51 2.02 -18.71
CA ALA A 78 -5.50 2.90 -19.33
C ALA A 78 -6.85 2.94 -18.59
N TRP A 79 -7.09 2.03 -17.65
CA TRP A 79 -8.31 1.99 -16.83
C TRP A 79 -8.33 3.11 -15.79
N THR A 80 -9.50 3.37 -15.21
CA THR A 80 -9.67 4.46 -14.24
C THR A 80 -9.07 4.09 -12.89
N ASP A 81 -8.23 4.97 -12.34
CA ASP A 81 -7.75 4.91 -10.95
C ASP A 81 -8.49 5.92 -10.06
N VAL A 82 -8.42 5.78 -8.75
CA VAL A 82 -9.15 6.63 -7.79
C VAL A 82 -8.70 8.10 -7.86
N THR A 83 -7.47 8.39 -8.30
CA THR A 83 -6.99 9.77 -8.42
C THR A 83 -7.70 10.54 -9.52
N TYR A 84 -8.29 9.86 -10.51
CA TYR A 84 -9.21 10.48 -11.48
C TYR A 84 -10.44 11.08 -10.79
N LEU A 85 -11.06 10.33 -9.87
CA LEU A 85 -12.24 10.82 -9.13
C LEU A 85 -11.88 11.93 -8.14
N LEU A 86 -10.72 11.80 -7.47
CA LEU A 86 -10.19 12.85 -6.59
C LEU A 86 -9.93 14.14 -7.39
N HIS A 87 -9.30 14.06 -8.56
CA HIS A 87 -9.07 15.18 -9.45
C HIS A 87 -10.37 15.86 -9.88
N ARG A 88 -11.34 15.07 -10.37
CA ARG A 88 -12.67 15.53 -10.79
C ARG A 88 -13.42 16.26 -9.69
N SER A 89 -13.19 15.87 -8.43
CA SER A 89 -13.85 16.42 -7.25
C SER A 89 -13.04 17.53 -6.56
N GLY A 90 -11.85 17.86 -7.07
CA GLY A 90 -10.96 18.86 -6.46
C GLY A 90 -10.40 18.44 -5.09
N VAL A 91 -10.36 17.14 -4.80
CA VAL A 91 -9.82 16.58 -3.56
C VAL A 91 -8.32 16.44 -3.69
N SER A 92 -7.56 17.02 -2.76
CA SER A 92 -6.10 16.96 -2.77
C SER A 92 -5.60 15.57 -2.40
N TRP A 93 -4.56 15.11 -3.08
CA TRP A 93 -3.90 13.85 -2.75
C TRP A 93 -2.39 13.91 -2.93
N GLY A 94 -1.67 13.02 -2.26
CA GLY A 94 -0.22 12.85 -2.37
C GLY A 94 0.20 11.39 -2.25
N TYR A 95 1.23 11.01 -3.01
CA TYR A 95 1.84 9.68 -2.96
C TYR A 95 3.33 9.84 -2.63
N TYR A 96 3.72 9.45 -1.43
CA TYR A 96 5.04 9.73 -0.87
C TYR A 96 5.91 8.48 -0.91
N VAL A 97 7.03 8.56 -1.64
CA VAL A 97 7.92 7.43 -1.89
C VAL A 97 9.24 7.64 -1.16
N ASP A 98 9.62 6.67 -0.34
CA ASP A 98 10.94 6.60 0.29
C ASP A 98 12.00 6.18 -0.74
N PRO A 99 13.12 6.93 -0.86
CA PRO A 99 14.17 6.59 -1.80
C PRO A 99 14.99 5.39 -1.32
N GLY A 100 15.39 4.51 -2.24
CA GLY A 100 16.20 3.34 -1.92
C GLY A 100 16.27 2.38 -3.08
N THR A 101 16.01 1.10 -2.82
CA THR A 101 15.85 0.07 -3.85
C THR A 101 14.42 -0.46 -3.85
N GLU A 102 13.96 -0.89 -5.03
CA GLU A 102 12.76 -1.69 -5.17
C GLU A 102 12.96 -3.02 -4.44
N PRO A 103 12.00 -3.46 -3.61
CA PRO A 103 12.07 -4.72 -2.87
C PRO A 103 11.83 -5.94 -3.77
N ASP A 104 10.94 -5.79 -4.74
CA ASP A 104 10.55 -6.87 -5.63
C ASP A 104 11.27 -6.87 -6.96
N CYS A 105 11.33 -8.07 -7.51
CA CYS A 105 11.63 -8.23 -8.90
C CYS A 105 10.41 -7.89 -9.76
N GLU A 106 10.67 -7.22 -10.88
CA GLU A 106 9.69 -6.98 -11.96
C GLU A 106 9.11 -8.29 -12.57
N ASN A 107 9.46 -9.47 -12.07
CA ASN A 107 8.99 -10.77 -12.52
C ASN A 107 8.66 -11.61 -11.29
N ASP A 108 7.39 -11.96 -11.13
CA ASP A 108 6.84 -12.77 -10.04
C ASP A 108 7.48 -14.17 -9.94
N ALA A 109 8.00 -14.71 -11.04
CA ALA A 109 8.73 -15.98 -11.05
C ALA A 109 10.20 -15.85 -10.62
N ALA A 110 10.74 -14.64 -10.47
CA ALA A 110 12.15 -14.42 -10.14
C ALA A 110 12.36 -14.38 -8.63
N VAL A 111 13.19 -15.29 -8.11
CA VAL A 111 13.59 -15.34 -6.70
C VAL A 111 14.56 -14.21 -6.34
N SER A 112 15.32 -13.71 -7.32
CA SER A 112 16.24 -12.59 -7.14
C SER A 112 16.49 -11.87 -8.47
N CYS A 113 16.83 -10.59 -8.39
CA CYS A 113 17.12 -9.72 -9.52
C CYS A 113 18.17 -8.69 -9.10
N ALA A 114 18.72 -7.97 -10.08
CA ALA A 114 19.59 -6.83 -9.78
C ALA A 114 18.77 -5.74 -9.07
N PRO A 115 19.27 -5.15 -7.97
CA PRO A 115 18.57 -4.07 -7.29
C PRO A 115 18.27 -2.91 -8.23
N VAL A 116 17.01 -2.48 -8.25
CA VAL A 116 16.54 -1.34 -9.03
C VAL A 116 16.40 -0.14 -8.09
N PRO A 117 16.94 1.04 -8.41
CA PRO A 117 16.72 2.23 -7.58
C PRO A 117 15.25 2.65 -7.55
N GLN A 118 14.71 2.91 -6.35
CA GLN A 118 13.37 3.46 -6.13
C GLN A 118 13.46 4.91 -5.69
N SER A 119 12.57 5.75 -6.22
CA SER A 119 12.33 7.12 -5.75
C SER A 119 11.00 7.63 -6.32
N ALA A 120 10.52 8.79 -5.88
CA ALA A 120 9.30 9.41 -6.42
C ALA A 120 9.25 9.50 -7.96
N PRO A 121 10.31 9.95 -8.67
CA PRO A 121 10.31 9.98 -10.14
C PRO A 121 10.55 8.62 -10.80
N THR A 122 10.74 7.53 -10.03
CA THR A 122 10.93 6.18 -10.57
C THR A 122 9.64 5.37 -10.43
N PRO A 123 8.89 5.15 -11.53
CA PRO A 123 7.73 4.27 -11.52
C PRO A 123 8.17 2.82 -11.38
N GLY A 124 7.42 2.01 -10.63
CA GLY A 124 7.80 0.62 -10.33
C GLY A 124 6.66 -0.18 -9.73
N VAL A 125 6.98 -1.36 -9.20
CA VAL A 125 6.02 -2.29 -8.57
C VAL A 125 5.22 -1.57 -7.48
N TRP A 126 5.90 -0.81 -6.61
CA TRP A 126 5.30 -0.13 -5.45
C TRP A 126 4.96 1.35 -5.71
N ASN A 127 5.23 1.85 -6.92
CA ASN A 127 4.88 3.19 -7.37
C ASN A 127 4.18 3.11 -8.75
N PRO A 128 2.95 2.59 -8.81
CA PRO A 128 2.28 2.32 -10.08
C PRO A 128 1.58 3.55 -10.67
N LEU A 129 1.23 4.57 -9.86
CA LEU A 129 0.48 5.75 -10.31
C LEU A 129 1.10 6.46 -11.53
N PRO A 130 2.42 6.64 -11.63
CA PRO A 130 3.02 7.24 -12.83
C PRO A 130 2.87 6.42 -14.12
N TYR A 131 2.30 5.21 -14.09
CA TYR A 131 1.97 4.45 -15.30
C TYR A 131 0.51 4.64 -15.78
N PHE A 132 -0.35 5.28 -14.98
CA PHE A 132 -1.77 5.47 -15.31
C PHE A 132 -1.99 6.64 -16.28
N ASP A 133 -2.69 6.37 -17.39
CA ASP A 133 -2.96 7.37 -18.43
C ASP A 133 -3.72 8.59 -17.89
N THR A 134 -4.64 8.37 -16.94
CA THR A 134 -5.38 9.40 -16.19
C THR A 134 -4.47 10.31 -15.38
N VAL A 135 -3.50 9.76 -14.65
CA VAL A 135 -2.52 10.56 -13.88
C VAL A 135 -1.71 11.48 -14.81
N HIS A 136 -1.35 11.02 -16.02
CA HIS A 136 -0.69 11.86 -17.03
C HIS A 136 -1.63 12.90 -17.62
N ALA A 137 -2.82 12.49 -18.06
CA ALA A 137 -3.79 13.35 -18.73
C ALA A 137 -4.27 14.51 -17.83
N ASP A 138 -4.42 14.23 -16.54
CA ASP A 138 -4.90 15.19 -15.54
C ASP A 138 -3.73 16.01 -14.92
N GLY A 139 -2.49 15.79 -15.37
CA GLY A 139 -1.32 16.56 -14.94
C GLY A 139 -0.89 16.30 -13.49
N GLN A 140 -1.14 15.08 -12.97
CA GLN A 140 -1.04 14.78 -11.54
C GLN A 140 0.29 14.16 -11.11
N LEU A 141 1.27 14.00 -12.01
CA LEU A 141 2.58 13.41 -11.70
C LEU A 141 3.32 14.14 -10.57
N ALA A 142 3.08 15.45 -10.40
CA ALA A 142 3.69 16.24 -9.32
C ALA A 142 3.20 15.85 -7.91
N ASN A 143 2.09 15.11 -7.80
CA ASN A 143 1.57 14.62 -6.53
C ASN A 143 2.35 13.40 -6.02
N VAL A 144 3.16 12.76 -6.87
CA VAL A 144 4.11 11.71 -6.48
C VAL A 144 5.40 12.38 -6.02
N GLN A 145 5.70 12.29 -4.72
CA GLN A 145 6.69 13.12 -4.05
C GLN A 145 7.66 12.30 -3.19
N SER A 146 8.82 12.87 -2.87
CA SER A 146 9.74 12.29 -1.89
C SER A 146 9.08 12.25 -0.50
N ILE A 147 9.43 11.24 0.29
CA ILE A 147 9.03 11.13 1.70
C ILE A 147 9.38 12.36 2.55
N ASP A 148 10.42 13.13 2.19
CA ASP A 148 10.75 14.39 2.89
C ASP A 148 9.59 15.41 2.84
N ARG A 149 8.83 15.40 1.74
CA ARG A 149 7.65 16.27 1.59
C ARG A 149 6.51 15.85 2.50
N PHE A 150 6.37 14.56 2.81
CA PHE A 150 5.42 14.08 3.81
C PHE A 150 5.74 14.65 5.19
N TYR A 151 6.99 14.53 5.63
CA TYR A 151 7.41 15.07 6.93
C TYR A 151 7.26 16.59 7.03
N ALA A 152 7.59 17.33 5.96
CA ALA A 152 7.41 18.78 5.90
C ALA A 152 5.92 19.19 5.96
N ALA A 153 5.06 18.45 5.24
CA ALA A 153 3.61 18.69 5.23
C ALA A 153 2.99 18.35 6.60
N ALA A 154 3.35 17.21 7.18
CA ALA A 154 2.91 16.81 8.52
C ALA A 154 3.32 17.84 9.59
N ALA A 155 4.56 18.34 9.55
CA ALA A 155 5.05 19.32 10.50
C ALA A 155 4.30 20.66 10.46
N THR A 156 3.67 20.99 9.33
CA THR A 156 3.00 22.29 9.11
C THR A 156 1.48 22.21 9.01
N GLY A 157 0.89 21.01 9.12
CA GLY A 157 -0.56 20.81 8.99
C GLY A 157 -1.05 21.04 7.56
N THR A 158 -0.31 20.50 6.57
CA THR A 158 -0.60 20.68 5.15
C THR A 158 -0.58 19.36 4.38
N LEU A 159 -0.79 18.24 5.06
CA LEU A 159 -0.98 16.96 4.38
C LEU A 159 -2.24 17.04 3.51
N PRO A 160 -2.24 16.41 2.31
CA PRO A 160 -3.42 16.37 1.47
C PRO A 160 -4.50 15.47 2.09
N ALA A 161 -5.74 15.61 1.60
CA ALA A 161 -6.89 14.87 2.12
C ALA A 161 -6.68 13.35 2.05
N VAL A 162 -6.04 12.87 0.96
CA VAL A 162 -5.65 11.47 0.80
C VAL A 162 -4.12 11.37 0.63
N SER A 163 -3.45 10.61 1.50
CA SER A 163 -2.00 10.41 1.47
C SER A 163 -1.65 8.93 1.47
N TRP A 164 -0.91 8.47 0.45
CA TRP A 164 -0.27 7.16 0.45
C TRP A 164 1.21 7.31 0.76
N VAL A 165 1.76 6.40 1.55
CA VAL A 165 3.19 6.37 1.90
C VAL A 165 3.76 4.99 1.56
N VAL A 166 4.85 4.97 0.82
CA VAL A 166 5.48 3.75 0.32
C VAL A 166 6.94 3.68 0.78
N PRO A 167 7.33 2.64 1.54
CA PRO A 167 8.71 2.46 1.98
C PRO A 167 9.62 1.96 0.84
N SER A 168 10.93 2.06 1.06
CA SER A 168 11.94 1.36 0.25
C SER A 168 12.23 -0.03 0.84
N ASP A 169 12.89 -0.90 0.07
CA ASP A 169 13.21 -2.28 0.48
C ASP A 169 13.74 -2.36 1.93
N ALA A 170 14.74 -1.56 2.27
CA ALA A 170 15.44 -1.60 3.56
C ALA A 170 14.55 -1.34 4.79
N VAL A 171 13.39 -0.69 4.60
CA VAL A 171 12.46 -0.30 5.67
C VAL A 171 11.03 -0.77 5.41
N SER A 172 10.84 -1.66 4.44
CA SER A 172 9.53 -2.15 4.04
C SER A 172 9.02 -3.37 4.82
N GLU A 173 9.93 -4.05 5.53
CA GLU A 173 9.70 -5.39 6.10
C GLU A 173 9.59 -6.52 5.07
N HIS A 174 9.74 -6.23 3.78
CA HIS A 174 9.86 -7.24 2.75
C HIS A 174 11.11 -8.11 3.00
N PRO A 175 11.03 -9.45 3.01
CA PRO A 175 12.20 -10.29 3.22
C PRO A 175 13.32 -10.01 2.19
N PRO A 176 14.59 -9.89 2.62
CA PRO A 176 15.13 -10.20 3.95
C PRO A 176 15.20 -9.01 4.92
N SER A 177 14.57 -7.88 4.63
CA SER A 177 14.67 -6.66 5.43
C SER A 177 14.13 -6.86 6.86
N PRO A 178 14.82 -6.34 7.89
CA PRO A 178 14.40 -6.58 9.27
C PRO A 178 13.09 -5.89 9.62
N ILE A 179 12.17 -6.64 10.23
CA ILE A 179 10.92 -6.09 10.80
C ILE A 179 11.19 -4.94 11.79
N SER A 180 12.32 -4.97 12.51
CA SER A 180 12.69 -3.87 13.42
C SER A 180 12.97 -2.55 12.69
N ALA A 181 13.48 -2.61 11.46
CA ALA A 181 13.74 -1.43 10.64
C ALA A 181 12.41 -0.83 10.13
N GLY A 182 11.53 -1.66 9.57
CA GLY A 182 10.23 -1.19 9.11
C GLY A 182 9.33 -0.68 10.23
N GLN A 183 9.28 -1.36 11.38
CA GLN A 183 8.59 -0.84 12.55
C GLN A 183 9.14 0.52 13.00
N SER A 184 10.47 0.73 12.93
CA SER A 184 11.05 2.03 13.26
C SER A 184 10.61 3.11 12.27
N TYR A 185 10.62 2.79 10.98
CA TYR A 185 10.17 3.67 9.91
C TYR A 185 8.68 4.06 10.07
N VAL A 186 7.79 3.09 10.24
CA VAL A 186 6.35 3.31 10.46
C VAL A 186 6.11 4.14 11.73
N THR A 187 6.82 3.84 12.82
CA THR A 187 6.70 4.62 14.07
C THR A 187 7.09 6.08 13.85
N GLY A 188 8.13 6.34 13.05
CA GLY A 188 8.54 7.70 12.68
C GLY A 188 7.44 8.47 11.95
N LEU A 189 6.80 7.84 10.96
CA LEU A 189 5.70 8.41 10.20
C LEU A 189 4.47 8.68 11.07
N VAL A 190 4.03 7.69 11.86
CA VAL A 190 2.87 7.84 12.76
C VAL A 190 3.13 8.93 13.79
N ASN A 191 4.33 9.00 14.36
CA ASN A 191 4.71 10.08 15.29
C ASN A 191 4.70 11.45 14.61
N ALA A 192 5.10 11.56 13.34
CA ALA A 192 5.07 12.83 12.62
C ALA A 192 3.62 13.32 12.44
N VAL A 193 2.71 12.44 12.05
CA VAL A 193 1.28 12.74 11.91
C VAL A 193 0.65 13.07 13.28
N MET A 194 0.95 12.29 14.32
CA MET A 194 0.42 12.53 15.67
C MET A 194 0.92 13.85 16.30
N ARG A 195 2.07 14.37 15.85
CA ARG A 195 2.58 15.69 16.26
C ARG A 195 2.06 16.82 15.37
N SER A 196 1.41 16.50 14.27
CA SER A 196 0.89 17.46 13.30
C SER A 196 -0.25 18.30 13.92
N PRO A 197 -0.41 19.56 13.49
CA PRO A 197 -1.64 20.31 13.73
C PRO A 197 -2.91 19.56 13.28
N ASP A 198 -2.79 18.68 12.27
CA ASP A 198 -3.93 17.96 11.68
C ASP A 198 -4.32 16.68 12.42
N TRP A 199 -3.58 16.26 13.47
CA TRP A 199 -3.82 14.99 14.16
C TRP A 199 -5.30 14.78 14.51
N ASN A 200 -5.96 15.82 15.02
CA ASN A 200 -7.36 15.79 15.47
C ASN A 200 -8.38 15.51 14.34
N SER A 201 -7.95 15.47 13.09
CA SER A 201 -8.76 15.18 11.90
C SER A 201 -8.10 14.15 10.98
N THR A 202 -7.16 13.34 11.48
CA THR A 202 -6.48 12.31 10.67
C THR A 202 -6.89 10.90 11.06
N ALA A 203 -7.02 10.04 10.06
CA ALA A 203 -6.98 8.59 10.22
C ALA A 203 -5.77 8.03 9.47
N ILE A 204 -5.03 7.13 10.12
CA ILE A 204 -3.93 6.39 9.52
C ILE A 204 -4.37 4.93 9.40
N PHE A 205 -4.26 4.40 8.19
CA PHE A 205 -4.45 2.99 7.90
C PHE A 205 -3.08 2.36 7.64
N LEU A 206 -2.71 1.37 8.46
CA LEU A 206 -1.45 0.64 8.33
C LEU A 206 -1.76 -0.80 7.92
N THR A 207 -1.18 -1.24 6.80
CA THR A 207 -1.32 -2.60 6.28
C THR A 207 -0.05 -3.04 5.57
N TRP A 208 0.03 -4.33 5.25
CA TRP A 208 1.00 -4.93 4.35
C TRP A 208 0.30 -5.23 3.02
N ASP A 209 1.05 -5.11 1.92
CA ASP A 209 0.57 -5.32 0.56
C ASP A 209 0.30 -6.79 0.27
N ASP A 210 1.21 -7.69 0.66
CA ASP A 210 1.04 -9.13 0.58
C ASP A 210 1.54 -9.88 1.84
N PHE A 211 1.46 -11.21 1.78
CA PHE A 211 1.73 -12.10 2.91
C PHE A 211 3.21 -12.46 3.12
N GLY A 212 4.11 -12.00 2.26
CA GLY A 212 5.56 -12.16 2.37
C GLY A 212 6.08 -13.61 2.39
N GLY A 213 5.27 -14.56 1.91
CA GLY A 213 5.61 -16.00 1.99
C GLY A 213 5.30 -16.67 3.34
N PHE A 214 4.68 -15.96 4.29
CA PHE A 214 4.39 -16.47 5.63
C PHE A 214 3.06 -17.23 5.73
N TYR A 215 2.97 -18.17 6.66
CA TYR A 215 1.76 -18.97 6.87
C TYR A 215 0.66 -18.18 7.58
N ASP A 216 -0.55 -18.23 7.03
CA ASP A 216 -1.80 -17.90 7.74
C ASP A 216 -2.77 -19.09 7.66
N HIS A 217 -3.58 -19.27 8.70
CA HIS A 217 -4.47 -20.42 8.85
C HIS A 217 -5.86 -20.22 8.26
N VAL A 218 -6.25 -18.98 7.95
CA VAL A 218 -7.59 -18.66 7.45
C VAL A 218 -7.62 -18.83 5.94
N VAL A 219 -8.62 -19.55 5.45
CA VAL A 219 -8.87 -19.70 4.02
C VAL A 219 -9.39 -18.38 3.46
N PRO A 220 -8.73 -17.77 2.45
CA PRO A 220 -9.21 -16.54 1.85
C PRO A 220 -10.62 -16.64 1.28
N PRO A 221 -11.48 -15.64 1.48
CA PRO A 221 -12.82 -15.63 0.91
C PRO A 221 -12.75 -15.40 -0.61
N LYS A 222 -13.74 -15.96 -1.31
CA LYS A 222 -13.91 -15.75 -2.74
C LYS A 222 -14.92 -14.63 -2.98
N VAL A 223 -14.42 -13.45 -3.36
CA VAL A 223 -15.26 -12.27 -3.66
C VAL A 223 -15.64 -12.17 -5.14
N ASP A 224 -14.75 -12.56 -6.05
CA ASP A 224 -14.95 -12.50 -7.50
C ASP A 224 -13.97 -13.45 -8.24
N VAL A 225 -13.64 -13.14 -9.50
CA VAL A 225 -12.67 -13.89 -10.32
C VAL A 225 -11.23 -13.82 -9.76
N ASN A 226 -10.89 -12.75 -9.07
CA ASN A 226 -9.58 -12.57 -8.44
C ASN A 226 -9.57 -13.17 -7.03
N GLY A 227 -10.72 -13.15 -6.33
CA GLY A 227 -10.80 -13.54 -4.92
C GLY A 227 -9.98 -12.60 -4.03
N TYR A 228 -9.93 -12.88 -2.73
CA TYR A 228 -8.93 -12.29 -1.85
C TYR A 228 -7.74 -13.22 -1.67
N GLY A 229 -6.60 -12.64 -1.30
CA GLY A 229 -5.38 -13.33 -0.93
C GLY A 229 -5.33 -13.69 0.55
N LEU A 230 -4.15 -14.05 1.04
CA LEU A 230 -3.98 -14.37 2.45
C LEU A 230 -4.24 -13.14 3.32
N ARG A 231 -4.54 -13.38 4.60
CA ARG A 231 -4.69 -12.28 5.55
C ARG A 231 -3.37 -11.54 5.70
N VAL A 232 -3.47 -10.23 5.73
CA VAL A 232 -2.38 -9.30 6.05
C VAL A 232 -2.81 -8.51 7.29
N PRO A 233 -1.88 -8.04 8.14
CA PRO A 233 -2.28 -7.26 9.30
C PRO A 233 -2.91 -5.93 8.87
N GLY A 234 -3.99 -5.49 9.51
CA GLY A 234 -4.58 -4.16 9.33
C GLY A 234 -4.71 -3.44 10.67
N ILE A 235 -4.37 -2.16 10.73
CA ILE A 235 -4.48 -1.33 11.94
C ILE A 235 -5.04 0.04 11.57
N VAL A 236 -6.05 0.51 12.30
CA VAL A 236 -6.56 1.88 12.22
C VAL A 236 -6.05 2.69 13.41
N ILE A 237 -5.43 3.83 13.15
CA ILE A 237 -4.89 4.74 14.16
C ILE A 237 -5.50 6.12 13.93
N SER A 238 -6.31 6.60 14.86
CA SER A 238 -6.99 7.90 14.74
C SER A 238 -7.44 8.42 16.10
N PRO A 239 -7.59 9.74 16.31
CA PRO A 239 -8.30 10.29 17.46
C PRO A 239 -9.72 9.75 17.61
N TYR A 240 -10.34 9.30 16.51
CA TYR A 240 -11.71 8.76 16.47
C TYR A 240 -11.77 7.24 16.39
N ALA A 241 -10.63 6.54 16.30
CA ALA A 241 -10.65 5.08 16.27
C ALA A 241 -11.07 4.54 17.65
N LYS A 242 -11.89 3.48 17.64
CA LYS A 242 -12.29 2.74 18.84
C LYS A 242 -11.03 2.25 19.58
N ALA A 243 -11.05 2.31 20.91
CA ALA A 243 -9.89 1.96 21.72
C ALA A 243 -9.87 0.47 22.06
N GLY A 244 -8.75 -0.21 21.78
CA GLY A 244 -8.55 -1.63 22.10
C GLY A 244 -9.59 -2.54 21.45
N TYR A 245 -10.02 -2.19 20.24
CA TYR A 245 -11.06 -2.89 19.51
C TYR A 245 -10.44 -3.82 18.47
N VAL A 246 -11.04 -5.00 18.29
CA VAL A 246 -10.68 -5.91 17.21
C VAL A 246 -11.84 -5.91 16.23
N ASP A 247 -11.58 -5.47 15.00
CA ASP A 247 -12.53 -5.55 13.91
C ASP A 247 -12.44 -6.90 13.21
N HIS A 248 -13.60 -7.55 13.12
CA HIS A 248 -13.79 -8.87 12.53
C HIS A 248 -14.51 -8.83 11.17
N GLN A 249 -14.78 -7.63 10.64
CA GLN A 249 -15.31 -7.49 9.28
C GLN A 249 -14.35 -8.10 8.26
N THR A 250 -14.88 -8.64 7.17
CA THR A 250 -14.04 -9.01 6.03
C THR A 250 -13.61 -7.75 5.30
N LEU A 251 -12.34 -7.40 5.41
CA LEU A 251 -11.75 -6.20 4.82
C LEU A 251 -10.72 -6.59 3.76
N SER A 252 -10.55 -5.71 2.79
CA SER A 252 -9.43 -5.73 1.86
C SER A 252 -9.12 -4.28 1.46
N PHE A 253 -8.20 -4.07 0.52
CA PHE A 253 -7.78 -2.74 0.09
C PHE A 253 -8.93 -1.96 -0.54
N ASP A 254 -9.92 -2.66 -1.09
CA ASP A 254 -11.18 -2.10 -1.56
C ASP A 254 -11.94 -1.35 -0.44
N ALA A 255 -11.75 -1.72 0.84
CA ALA A 255 -12.36 -1.02 1.97
C ALA A 255 -11.74 0.37 2.20
N TYR A 256 -10.44 0.53 1.91
CA TYR A 256 -9.78 1.83 1.95
C TYR A 256 -10.27 2.73 0.83
N LEU A 257 -10.44 2.19 -0.38
CA LEU A 257 -11.07 2.91 -1.49
C LEU A 257 -12.49 3.33 -1.14
N LYS A 258 -13.30 2.39 -0.65
CA LYS A 258 -14.67 2.67 -0.19
C LYS A 258 -14.71 3.81 0.84
N PHE A 259 -13.80 3.81 1.80
CA PHE A 259 -13.70 4.86 2.81
C PHE A 259 -13.36 6.23 2.20
N ILE A 260 -12.38 6.28 1.29
CA ILE A 260 -12.03 7.51 0.55
C ILE A 260 -13.24 8.02 -0.25
N GLU A 261 -13.94 7.13 -0.93
CA GLU A 261 -15.10 7.46 -1.74
C GLU A 261 -16.27 7.99 -0.90
N ASP A 262 -16.55 7.35 0.22
CA ASP A 262 -17.62 7.74 1.14
C ASP A 262 -17.32 9.09 1.81
N ASP A 263 -16.07 9.34 2.20
CA ASP A 263 -15.68 10.57 2.92
C ASP A 263 -15.48 11.76 1.98
N PHE A 264 -14.83 11.57 0.83
CA PHE A 264 -14.38 12.67 -0.03
C PHE A 264 -15.08 12.76 -1.38
N LEU A 265 -15.75 11.70 -1.85
CA LEU A 265 -16.29 11.61 -3.21
C LEU A 265 -17.81 11.46 -3.23
N HIS A 266 -18.49 11.84 -2.15
CA HIS A 266 -19.96 11.73 -2.04
C HIS A 266 -20.48 10.30 -2.32
N SER A 267 -19.72 9.29 -1.89
CA SER A 267 -19.97 7.87 -2.14
C SER A 267 -19.99 7.48 -3.63
N GLN A 268 -19.38 8.27 -4.51
CA GLN A 268 -19.14 7.85 -5.89
C GLN A 268 -18.09 6.74 -5.92
N ARG A 269 -18.50 5.55 -6.38
CA ARG A 269 -17.61 4.41 -6.60
C ARG A 269 -16.74 4.58 -7.83
N LEU A 270 -15.60 3.91 -7.82
CA LEU A 270 -14.79 3.67 -9.01
C LEU A 270 -15.46 2.64 -9.96
N ASP A 271 -16.59 3.06 -10.52
CA ASP A 271 -17.47 2.25 -11.35
C ASP A 271 -17.44 2.74 -12.82
N PRO A 272 -17.01 1.90 -13.79
CA PRO A 272 -16.94 2.25 -15.20
C PRO A 272 -18.30 2.60 -15.83
N ALA A 273 -19.41 2.22 -15.18
CA ALA A 273 -20.76 2.59 -15.61
C ALA A 273 -21.11 4.04 -15.26
N THR A 274 -20.43 4.66 -14.28
CA THR A 274 -20.80 5.97 -13.74
C THR A 274 -19.67 7.00 -13.72
N ASP A 275 -18.41 6.58 -13.77
CA ASP A 275 -17.23 7.46 -13.74
C ASP A 275 -16.98 8.23 -15.06
N GLY A 276 -17.65 7.83 -16.14
CA GLY A 276 -17.51 8.42 -17.48
C GLY A 276 -16.31 7.91 -18.28
N ARG A 277 -15.64 6.85 -17.82
CA ARG A 277 -14.50 6.18 -18.44
C ARG A 277 -14.71 4.66 -18.44
N PRO A 278 -15.50 4.12 -19.38
CA PRO A 278 -15.83 2.71 -19.38
C PRO A 278 -14.57 1.85 -19.58
N ASP A 279 -14.38 0.91 -18.66
CA ASP A 279 -13.38 -0.14 -18.73
C ASP A 279 -14.04 -1.50 -18.40
N PRO A 280 -13.39 -2.64 -18.74
CA PRO A 280 -14.00 -3.95 -18.58
C PRO A 280 -13.68 -4.59 -17.22
N ARG A 281 -13.46 -3.79 -16.16
CA ARG A 281 -13.26 -4.37 -14.82
C ARG A 281 -14.45 -5.25 -14.45
N PRO A 282 -14.20 -6.44 -13.88
CA PRO A 282 -15.24 -7.44 -13.68
C PRO A 282 -16.20 -7.11 -12.54
N THR A 283 -15.75 -6.32 -11.57
CA THR A 283 -16.44 -6.07 -10.30
C THR A 283 -16.10 -4.66 -9.80
N VAL A 284 -17.09 -3.96 -9.24
CA VAL A 284 -16.88 -2.80 -8.36
C VAL A 284 -16.81 -3.34 -6.93
N ARG A 285 -15.60 -3.53 -6.42
CA ARG A 285 -15.37 -4.29 -5.19
C ARG A 285 -15.76 -3.52 -3.93
N GLU A 286 -15.78 -2.20 -4.02
CA GLU A 286 -16.22 -1.27 -2.99
C GLU A 286 -17.71 -1.48 -2.62
N ASP A 287 -18.50 -2.14 -3.48
CA ASP A 287 -19.92 -2.43 -3.29
C ASP A 287 -20.26 -3.93 -3.13
N VAL A 288 -19.25 -4.81 -3.07
CA VAL A 288 -19.52 -6.23 -2.83
C VAL A 288 -20.02 -6.46 -1.40
N LYS A 289 -21.06 -7.31 -1.26
CA LYS A 289 -21.75 -7.52 0.02
C LYS A 289 -20.87 -8.04 1.17
N ILE A 290 -19.78 -8.72 0.85
CA ILE A 290 -18.87 -9.29 1.84
C ILE A 290 -17.92 -8.23 2.42
N LEU A 291 -17.68 -7.12 1.71
CA LEU A 291 -16.76 -6.08 2.15
C LEU A 291 -17.35 -5.34 3.36
N GLY A 292 -16.55 -5.22 4.41
CA GLY A 292 -16.85 -4.41 5.58
C GLY A 292 -16.85 -2.91 5.28
N ASN A 293 -17.24 -2.13 6.28
CA ASN A 293 -17.18 -0.68 6.23
C ASN A 293 -16.27 -0.16 7.34
N LEU A 294 -15.16 0.50 6.95
CA LEU A 294 -14.18 1.06 7.88
C LEU A 294 -14.76 2.15 8.79
N ALA A 295 -15.88 2.78 8.43
CA ALA A 295 -16.58 3.70 9.34
C ALA A 295 -16.96 3.02 10.67
N ALA A 296 -17.13 1.70 10.69
CA ALA A 296 -17.41 0.92 11.90
C ALA A 296 -16.20 0.81 12.85
N ASP A 297 -14.99 1.17 12.42
CA ASP A 297 -13.78 1.20 13.27
C ASP A 297 -13.70 2.47 14.14
N PHE A 298 -14.58 3.44 13.87
CA PHE A 298 -14.57 4.74 14.51
C PHE A 298 -15.74 4.90 15.50
N ASP A 299 -15.51 5.74 16.51
CA ASP A 299 -16.54 6.38 17.34
C ASP A 299 -16.42 7.89 17.08
N PHE A 300 -17.29 8.43 16.22
CA PHE A 300 -17.25 9.85 15.86
C PHE A 300 -17.94 10.75 16.90
N ASP A 301 -18.65 10.18 17.87
CA ASP A 301 -19.25 10.92 18.99
C ASP A 301 -18.23 11.16 20.12
N GLN A 302 -17.10 10.43 20.11
CA GLN A 302 -16.04 10.62 21.09
C GLN A 302 -15.26 11.92 20.86
N ARG A 303 -14.70 12.47 21.95
CA ARG A 303 -13.74 13.57 21.83
C ARG A 303 -12.45 13.05 21.19
N PRO A 304 -11.80 13.84 20.30
CA PRO A 304 -10.53 13.46 19.70
C PRO A 304 -9.53 13.01 20.76
N ARG A 305 -9.05 11.77 20.63
CA ARG A 305 -8.08 11.21 21.56
C ARG A 305 -6.70 11.85 21.35
N PRO A 306 -5.93 12.06 22.44
CA PRO A 306 -4.59 12.63 22.33
C PRO A 306 -3.64 11.70 21.57
N ALA A 307 -2.59 12.29 21.01
CA ALA A 307 -1.50 11.59 20.36
C ALA A 307 -0.80 10.57 21.29
N VAL A 308 -0.49 9.39 20.76
CA VAL A 308 0.28 8.33 21.45
C VAL A 308 1.68 8.25 20.84
N ILE A 309 2.58 9.11 21.31
CA ILE A 309 3.95 9.16 20.80
C ILE A 309 4.78 8.00 21.35
N LEU A 310 5.33 7.19 20.46
CA LEU A 310 6.14 6.02 20.80
C LEU A 310 7.64 6.24 20.50
N PRO A 311 8.56 5.55 21.18
CA PRO A 311 9.97 5.56 20.80
C PRO A 311 10.15 4.92 19.42
N VAL A 312 10.84 5.63 18.51
CA VAL A 312 11.10 5.19 17.13
C VAL A 312 11.86 3.86 17.09
N HIS A 313 12.78 3.63 18.02
CA HIS A 313 13.51 2.37 18.16
C HIS A 313 13.11 1.69 19.47
N PRO A 314 11.97 0.98 19.52
CA PRO A 314 11.54 0.33 20.74
C PRO A 314 12.48 -0.84 21.06
N ALA A 315 12.73 -1.05 22.36
CA ALA A 315 13.46 -2.22 22.82
C ALA A 315 12.73 -3.49 22.36
N THR A 316 13.45 -4.37 21.67
CA THR A 316 12.91 -5.65 21.18
C THR A 316 13.52 -6.81 21.96
N THR A 317 12.71 -7.83 22.23
CA THR A 317 13.17 -9.11 22.77
C THR A 317 13.73 -10.03 21.69
N LEU A 318 13.62 -9.63 20.40
CA LEU A 318 14.27 -10.32 19.30
C LEU A 318 15.78 -10.06 19.38
N THR A 319 16.48 -10.94 20.10
CA THR A 319 17.94 -10.99 20.09
C THR A 319 18.42 -11.25 18.67
N PRO A 320 19.38 -10.47 18.12
CA PRO A 320 19.99 -10.82 16.85
C PRO A 320 20.58 -12.23 17.00
N SER A 321 20.26 -13.12 16.05
CA SER A 321 21.05 -14.33 15.85
C SER A 321 22.42 -13.87 15.37
N ILE A 322 23.34 -13.57 16.29
CA ILE A 322 24.75 -13.43 15.95
C ILE A 322 25.13 -14.79 15.37
N PRO A 323 25.44 -14.91 14.07
CA PRO A 323 26.07 -16.13 13.59
C PRO A 323 27.35 -16.23 14.41
N ARG A 324 27.53 -17.31 15.18
CA ARG A 324 28.79 -17.55 15.88
C ARG A 324 29.89 -17.46 14.82
N ALA A 325 30.59 -16.33 14.77
CA ALA A 325 31.84 -16.24 14.07
C ALA A 325 32.69 -17.36 14.68
N ARG A 326 33.07 -18.31 13.83
CA ARG A 326 33.97 -19.40 14.18
C ARG A 326 35.13 -18.79 14.97
N GLN A 327 35.24 -19.14 16.25
CA GLN A 327 36.51 -19.06 16.95
C GLN A 327 37.45 -20.03 16.22
N LEU A 328 38.06 -19.54 15.15
CA LEU A 328 39.22 -20.15 14.53
C LEU A 328 40.38 -19.93 15.50
N VAL A 329 40.54 -20.92 16.38
CA VAL A 329 41.82 -21.51 16.78
C VAL A 329 43.01 -20.54 16.73
N ALA A 330 43.28 -19.88 17.86
CA ALA A 330 44.65 -19.52 18.22
C ALA A 330 45.24 -20.67 19.04
N SER A 331 45.63 -21.74 18.35
CA SER A 331 46.63 -22.68 18.86
C SER A 331 47.76 -22.76 17.83
N ALA A 332 48.83 -21.99 18.07
CA ALA A 332 50.17 -22.32 17.59
C ALA A 332 51.19 -21.38 18.26
N ARG A 333 51.91 -21.96 19.22
CA ARG A 333 53.31 -21.73 19.64
C ARG A 333 53.76 -20.33 20.04
#